data_AF-A0A1J5LDW4-F1
#
_entry.id   AF-A0A1J5LDW4-F1
#
_cell.length_a   1.000
_cell.length_b   1.000
_cell.length_c   1.000
_cell.angle_alpha   90.00
_cell.angle_beta   90.00
_cell.angle_gamma   90.00
#
_symmetry.space_group_name_H-M   'P 1'
#
loop_
_entity.id
_entity.type
_entity.pdbx_description
1 polymer ?
#
loop_
_entity_poly.entity_id
_entity_poly.type
_entity_poly.pdbx_seq_one_letter_code
_entity_poly.pdbx_strand_id
1 'polypeptide(L)'
;MVSITSCSVDRSDEKPSVVDQHGFLEESSDYGGELFTIESDAYQRFILAENTTYEYMLSATSEYCALASEDNFTEHYFGFTKHKEWVIVLIPKSISFYTYHNLIGWFWGYGQDAPIPTEVHGVALHESDSLLNYYAELDQSSMYGDELIGGFQNGDCHHINTPEAFEEGGNIKLTAEVTCNYTEIKSLFKEMEYDLNRLPSRDYKLEKIELYE
;
A
#
# COMPACT_ATOMS: atom_id res chain seq x y z
N MET A 1 -51.18 53.28 18.81
CA MET A 1 -50.95 51.85 19.06
C MET A 1 -49.48 51.62 18.71
N VAL A 2 -48.53 51.50 19.65
CA VAL A 2 -48.30 50.39 20.62
C VAL A 2 -48.25 49.05 19.86
N SER A 3 -47.28 48.14 19.94
CA SER A 3 -45.96 48.02 20.57
C SER A 3 -45.32 46.74 19.98
N ILE A 4 -44.00 46.62 20.18
CA ILE A 4 -43.04 45.51 20.02
C ILE A 4 -43.64 44.11 20.38
N THR A 5 -43.20 43.01 19.72
CA THR A 5 -42.43 41.87 20.32
C THR A 5 -42.19 40.70 19.33
N SER A 6 -40.97 40.17 19.42
CA SER A 6 -40.34 38.97 18.84
C SER A 6 -40.97 37.61 19.20
N CYS A 7 -40.63 36.57 18.43
CA CYS A 7 -40.24 35.18 18.82
C CYS A 7 -40.05 34.36 17.52
N SER A 8 -38.83 33.99 17.10
CA SER A 8 -37.96 32.86 17.51
C SER A 8 -38.30 31.49 16.86
N VAL A 9 -37.36 31.05 16.00
CA VAL A 9 -36.81 29.69 15.76
C VAL A 9 -37.78 28.58 15.30
N ASP A 10 -37.53 27.98 14.11
CA ASP A 10 -36.96 26.62 14.09
C ASP A 10 -36.27 26.21 12.78
N ARG A 11 -35.12 25.55 12.93
CA ARG A 11 -34.38 24.83 11.88
C ARG A 11 -34.84 23.37 11.96
N SER A 12 -35.26 22.78 10.86
CA SER A 12 -35.14 21.32 10.67
C SER A 12 -35.57 20.95 9.25
N ASP A 13 -34.59 20.86 8.36
CA ASP A 13 -34.60 19.86 7.29
C ASP A 13 -33.27 19.11 7.41
N GLU A 14 -33.09 18.45 8.56
CA GLU A 14 -32.10 17.38 8.71
C GLU A 14 -32.68 16.13 8.01
N LYS A 15 -31.91 15.58 7.08
CA LYS A 15 -32.13 14.21 6.59
C LYS A 15 -32.09 13.26 7.80
N PRO A 16 -32.99 12.26 7.88
CA PRO A 16 -33.01 11.37 9.02
C PRO A 16 -31.71 10.56 9.08
N SER A 17 -31.01 10.70 10.20
CA SER A 17 -29.94 9.80 10.61
C SER A 17 -30.55 8.44 10.95
N VAL A 18 -30.15 7.42 10.19
CA VAL A 18 -30.38 6.03 10.59
C VAL A 18 -29.25 5.69 11.56
N VAL A 19 -29.58 5.74 12.85
CA VAL A 19 -28.73 5.21 13.92
C VAL A 19 -29.01 3.72 14.01
N ASP A 20 -28.17 2.89 13.37
CA ASP A 20 -28.15 1.47 13.70
C ASP A 20 -27.29 1.26 14.96
N GLN A 21 -27.95 0.75 15.99
CA GLN A 21 -27.37 0.48 17.30
C GLN A 21 -26.60 -0.84 17.28
N HIS A 22 -25.50 -0.90 16.52
CA HIS A 22 -24.35 -1.78 16.74
C HIS A 22 -23.22 -1.19 15.91
N GLY A 23 -22.31 -0.47 16.58
CA GLY A 23 -21.26 0.32 15.95
C GLY A 23 -20.25 -0.55 15.21
N PHE A 24 -20.51 -0.77 13.93
CA PHE A 24 -19.48 -0.92 12.92
C PHE A 24 -19.45 0.42 12.18
N LEU A 25 -18.27 1.04 12.14
CA LEU A 25 -18.03 2.13 11.22
C LEU A 25 -18.15 1.53 9.82
N GLU A 26 -19.11 1.98 9.01
CA GLU A 26 -18.98 1.85 7.56
C GLU A 26 -17.81 2.75 7.15
N GLU A 27 -16.59 2.23 7.22
CA GLU A 27 -15.44 2.87 6.56
C GLU A 27 -15.51 2.50 5.08
N SER A 28 -16.21 3.34 4.32
CA SER A 28 -16.16 3.31 2.87
C SER A 28 -14.82 3.88 2.43
N SER A 29 -13.97 3.06 1.80
CA SER A 29 -12.88 3.51 0.92
C SER A 29 -13.24 4.82 0.18
N ASP A 30 -12.29 5.77 0.10
CA ASP A 30 -12.51 7.06 -0.58
C ASP A 30 -12.80 6.87 -2.08
N TYR A 31 -12.53 5.68 -2.60
CA TYR A 31 -12.66 5.29 -4.00
C TYR A 31 -13.65 4.14 -4.22
N GLY A 32 -14.40 4.21 -5.33
CA GLY A 32 -15.20 3.10 -5.88
C GLY A 32 -14.42 2.31 -6.94
N GLY A 33 -14.90 1.13 -7.36
CA GLY A 33 -14.25 0.38 -8.44
C GLY A 33 -14.74 -1.06 -8.63
N GLU A 34 -14.29 -1.70 -9.72
CA GLU A 34 -14.48 -3.14 -9.95
C GLU A 34 -13.36 -3.94 -9.29
N LEU A 35 -13.70 -5.03 -8.59
CA LEU A 35 -12.71 -5.91 -7.97
C LEU A 35 -11.95 -6.71 -9.03
N PHE A 36 -10.62 -6.62 -8.96
CA PHE A 36 -9.69 -7.43 -9.73
C PHE A 36 -8.88 -8.33 -8.79
N THR A 37 -8.91 -9.64 -9.03
CA THR A 37 -8.27 -10.65 -8.18
C THR A 37 -6.78 -10.78 -8.52
N ILE A 38 -5.93 -10.79 -7.50
CA ILE A 38 -4.48 -10.99 -7.63
C ILE A 38 -4.10 -12.34 -7.03
N GLU A 39 -3.66 -13.25 -7.90
CA GLU A 39 -3.03 -14.51 -7.48
C GLU A 39 -1.60 -14.20 -7.03
N SER A 40 -1.37 -14.03 -5.73
CA SER A 40 -0.08 -13.53 -5.20
C SER A 40 1.13 -14.38 -5.62
N ASP A 41 0.95 -15.66 -5.87
CA ASP A 41 2.01 -16.58 -6.32
C ASP A 41 2.40 -16.41 -7.79
N ALA A 42 1.54 -15.79 -8.60
CA ALA A 42 1.79 -15.41 -10.00
C ALA A 42 2.70 -14.18 -10.13
N TYR A 43 3.10 -13.57 -9.01
CA TYR A 43 3.91 -12.36 -8.99
C TYR A 43 5.23 -12.53 -8.22
N GLN A 44 6.29 -11.97 -8.78
CA GLN A 44 7.49 -11.62 -8.02
C GLN A 44 7.37 -10.17 -7.54
N ARG A 45 7.41 -9.98 -6.22
CA ARG A 45 7.12 -8.69 -5.60
C ARG A 45 8.37 -8.04 -5.01
N PHE A 46 8.42 -6.73 -5.14
CA PHE A 46 9.51 -5.88 -4.69
C PHE A 46 8.95 -4.63 -4.01
N ILE A 47 9.74 -4.05 -3.12
CA ILE A 47 9.54 -2.68 -2.62
C ILE A 47 10.82 -1.89 -2.88
N LEU A 48 10.67 -0.71 -3.46
CA LEU A 48 11.74 0.22 -3.82
C LEU A 48 11.63 1.42 -2.89
N ALA A 49 12.70 1.73 -2.16
CA ALA A 49 12.71 2.85 -1.21
C ALA A 49 13.92 3.76 -1.47
N GLU A 50 13.69 5.05 -1.67
CA GLU A 50 14.73 6.04 -1.98
C GLU A 50 15.28 6.73 -0.73
N ASN A 51 16.56 7.12 -0.75
CA ASN A 51 17.22 7.94 0.27
C ASN A 51 17.20 7.31 1.68
N THR A 52 17.19 5.98 1.71
CA THR A 52 17.20 5.19 2.94
C THR A 52 18.42 4.25 3.02
N THR A 53 18.50 3.46 4.10
CA THR A 53 19.58 2.52 4.34
C THR A 53 19.08 1.08 4.43
N TYR A 54 19.98 0.15 4.14
CA TYR A 54 19.74 -1.27 4.33
C TYR A 54 19.29 -1.56 5.78
N GLU A 55 19.95 -0.95 6.76
CA GLU A 55 19.68 -1.15 8.18
C GLU A 55 18.28 -0.66 8.57
N TYR A 56 17.85 0.48 8.02
CA TYR A 56 16.51 0.99 8.24
C TYR A 56 15.46 0.03 7.66
N MET A 57 15.62 -0.38 6.40
CA MET A 57 14.65 -1.26 5.74
C MET A 57 14.56 -2.63 6.42
N LEU A 58 15.69 -3.20 6.86
CA LEU A 58 15.70 -4.45 7.62
C LEU A 58 14.99 -4.29 8.97
N SER A 59 15.28 -3.20 9.68
CA SER A 59 14.65 -2.90 10.97
C SER A 59 13.14 -2.73 10.82
N ALA A 60 12.70 -1.92 9.85
CA ALA A 60 11.29 -1.65 9.60
C ALA A 60 10.53 -2.92 9.19
N THR A 61 11.15 -3.79 8.36
CA THR A 61 10.57 -5.08 7.98
C THR A 61 10.40 -5.98 9.20
N SER A 62 11.44 -6.08 10.04
CA SER A 62 11.42 -6.91 11.24
C SER A 62 10.42 -6.42 12.28
N GLU A 63 10.31 -5.10 12.44
CA GLU A 63 9.35 -4.46 13.33
C GLU A 63 7.92 -4.76 12.89
N TYR A 64 7.59 -4.53 11.62
CA TYR A 64 6.26 -4.84 11.08
C TYR A 64 5.89 -6.31 11.27
N CYS A 65 6.80 -7.22 10.92
CA CYS A 65 6.56 -8.65 11.00
C CYS A 65 6.35 -9.15 12.44
N ALA A 66 6.78 -8.37 13.44
CA ALA A 66 6.62 -8.67 14.86
C ALA A 66 5.35 -8.05 15.51
N LEU A 67 4.50 -7.34 14.76
CA LEU A 67 3.33 -6.63 15.31
C LEU A 67 2.16 -7.53 15.74
N ALA A 68 2.10 -8.79 15.30
CA ALA A 68 1.01 -9.69 15.66
C ALA A 68 1.15 -10.27 17.08
N SER A 69 0.02 -10.69 17.66
CA SER A 69 -0.03 -11.28 19.01
C SER A 69 -0.11 -12.81 18.95
N GLU A 70 0.77 -13.45 19.73
CA GLU A 70 0.87 -14.89 20.09
C GLU A 70 1.95 -15.73 19.38
N ASP A 71 2.31 -16.84 20.04
CA ASP A 71 3.55 -17.64 19.96
C ASP A 71 3.81 -18.39 18.63
N ASN A 72 3.06 -18.10 17.56
CA ASN A 72 3.21 -18.76 16.26
C ASN A 72 3.80 -17.80 15.22
N PHE A 73 4.95 -18.19 14.67
CA PHE A 73 5.58 -17.46 13.58
C PHE A 73 5.95 -18.41 12.45
N THR A 74 6.00 -17.86 11.24
CA THR A 74 6.58 -18.51 10.07
C THR A 74 7.86 -17.76 9.67
N GLU A 75 8.93 -18.52 9.36
CA GLU A 75 10.18 -17.93 8.88
C GLU A 75 10.10 -17.63 7.38
N HIS A 76 10.48 -16.41 7.01
CA HIS A 76 10.54 -15.96 5.62
C HIS A 76 11.91 -15.36 5.29
N TYR A 77 12.30 -15.42 4.02
CA TYR A 77 13.59 -14.91 3.54
C TYR A 77 13.38 -13.69 2.65
N PHE A 78 13.53 -12.51 3.23
CA PHE A 78 13.50 -11.24 2.51
C PHE A 78 14.86 -10.97 1.87
N GLY A 79 14.87 -10.55 0.62
CA GLY A 79 16.11 -10.17 -0.05
C GLY A 79 16.32 -8.67 -0.01
N PHE A 80 17.55 -8.21 0.22
CA PHE A 80 17.87 -6.79 0.23
C PHE A 80 19.07 -6.52 -0.68
N THR A 81 18.99 -5.45 -1.47
CA THR A 81 20.11 -4.94 -2.27
C THR A 81 20.04 -3.42 -2.32
N LYS A 82 21.18 -2.78 -2.55
CA LYS A 82 21.28 -1.34 -2.79
C LYS A 82 21.56 -1.05 -4.27
N HIS A 83 20.98 0.02 -4.79
CA HIS A 83 21.28 0.59 -6.09
C HIS A 83 21.25 2.11 -6.01
N LYS A 84 22.43 2.76 -6.03
CA LYS A 84 22.53 4.20 -5.79
C LYS A 84 21.82 4.56 -4.47
N GLU A 85 20.91 5.53 -4.48
CA GLU A 85 20.13 5.95 -3.31
C GLU A 85 18.95 5.02 -3.00
N TRP A 86 18.71 3.99 -3.82
CA TRP A 86 17.59 3.08 -3.66
C TRP A 86 17.99 1.83 -2.88
N VAL A 87 17.19 1.46 -1.90
CA VAL A 87 17.17 0.12 -1.32
C VAL A 87 16.01 -0.65 -1.95
N ILE A 88 16.30 -1.86 -2.40
CA ILE A 88 15.35 -2.75 -3.07
C ILE A 88 15.15 -3.96 -2.17
N VAL A 89 13.91 -4.17 -1.76
CA VAL A 89 13.48 -5.32 -0.96
C VAL A 89 12.77 -6.31 -1.87
N LEU A 90 13.26 -7.54 -1.93
CA LEU A 90 12.61 -8.69 -2.57
C LEU A 90 11.67 -9.34 -1.54
N ILE A 91 10.40 -9.41 -1.89
CA ILE A 91 9.35 -9.96 -1.02
C ILE A 91 9.15 -11.44 -1.34
N PRO A 92 9.24 -12.34 -0.34
CA PRO A 92 8.97 -13.76 -0.54
C PRO A 92 7.57 -13.99 -1.09
N LYS A 93 7.40 -14.98 -1.99
CA LYS A 93 6.08 -15.34 -2.54
C LYS A 93 5.08 -15.80 -1.48
N SER A 94 5.56 -16.37 -0.38
CA SER A 94 4.73 -16.83 0.75
C SER A 94 4.09 -15.68 1.54
N ILE A 95 4.58 -14.44 1.40
CA ILE A 95 3.99 -13.28 2.08
C ILE A 95 2.60 -13.00 1.50
N SER A 96 1.61 -12.76 2.34
CA SER A 96 0.24 -12.49 1.88
C SER A 96 0.15 -11.21 1.03
N PHE A 97 -0.94 -11.09 0.26
CA PHE A 97 -1.28 -9.85 -0.42
C PHE A 97 -1.35 -8.67 0.57
N TYR A 98 -2.05 -8.87 1.70
CA TYR A 98 -2.22 -7.87 2.75
C TYR A 98 -0.88 -7.40 3.34
N THR A 99 -0.03 -8.32 3.79
CA THR A 99 1.27 -8.00 4.41
C THR A 99 2.18 -7.25 3.43
N TYR A 100 2.20 -7.65 2.15
CA TYR A 100 2.99 -6.96 1.13
C TYR A 100 2.58 -5.49 0.97
N HIS A 101 1.28 -5.21 0.86
CA HIS A 101 0.80 -3.84 0.65
C HIS A 101 0.93 -2.99 1.91
N ASN A 102 0.69 -3.55 3.09
CA ASN A 102 0.92 -2.84 4.35
C ASN A 102 2.40 -2.49 4.56
N LEU A 103 3.35 -3.34 4.14
CA LEU A 103 4.77 -3.01 4.20
C LEU A 103 5.14 -1.77 3.37
N ILE A 104 4.45 -1.52 2.24
CA ILE A 104 4.66 -0.31 1.42
C ILE A 104 4.36 0.94 2.25
N GLY A 105 3.20 0.98 2.92
CA GLY A 105 2.82 2.07 3.81
C GLY A 105 3.73 2.13 5.05
N TRP A 106 4.07 0.99 5.65
CA TRP A 106 4.91 0.91 6.84
C TRP A 106 6.29 1.55 6.64
N PHE A 107 6.88 1.37 5.46
CA PHE A 107 8.20 1.91 5.13
C PHE A 107 8.25 3.43 4.97
N TRP A 108 7.10 4.10 4.79
CA TRP A 108 7.06 5.57 4.90
C TRP A 108 7.37 6.05 6.32
N GLY A 109 7.24 5.18 7.32
CA GLY A 109 7.67 5.40 8.69
C GLY A 109 6.86 6.45 9.46
N TYR A 110 6.86 6.33 10.79
CA TYR A 110 6.30 7.34 11.70
C TYR A 110 7.35 7.88 12.70
N GLY A 111 8.64 7.61 12.47
CA GLY A 111 9.75 7.98 13.36
C GLY A 111 10.43 9.31 13.03
N GLN A 112 11.42 9.74 13.83
CA GLN A 112 12.23 10.94 13.55
C GLN A 112 13.75 10.70 13.46
N ASP A 113 14.25 9.49 13.71
CA ASP A 113 15.69 9.28 14.02
C ASP A 113 16.44 8.32 13.06
N ALA A 114 15.93 8.06 11.87
CA ALA A 114 16.62 7.27 10.85
C ALA A 114 16.40 7.89 9.46
N PRO A 115 17.18 7.53 8.42
CA PRO A 115 16.93 8.00 7.06
C PRO A 115 15.66 7.30 6.53
N ILE A 116 14.52 7.85 6.95
CA ILE A 116 13.20 7.48 6.47
C ILE A 116 13.18 7.71 4.96
N PRO A 117 12.70 6.74 4.17
CA PRO A 117 12.60 6.89 2.74
C PRO A 117 11.86 8.16 2.35
N THR A 118 12.36 8.85 1.33
CA THR A 118 11.62 9.98 0.74
C THR A 118 10.53 9.52 -0.21
N GLU A 119 10.67 8.31 -0.75
CA GLU A 119 9.75 7.68 -1.69
C GLU A 119 9.74 6.16 -1.44
N VAL A 120 8.57 5.55 -1.51
CA VAL A 120 8.39 4.09 -1.42
C VAL A 120 7.38 3.63 -2.46
N HIS A 121 7.79 2.69 -3.31
CA HIS A 121 6.93 2.06 -4.31
C HIS A 121 6.98 0.54 -4.20
N GLY A 122 5.82 -0.09 -4.12
CA GLY A 122 5.65 -1.50 -4.42
C GLY A 122 5.71 -1.74 -5.92
N VAL A 123 6.44 -2.76 -6.36
CA VAL A 123 6.45 -3.24 -7.75
C VAL A 123 6.21 -4.73 -7.77
N ALA A 124 5.24 -5.18 -8.54
CA ALA A 124 4.91 -6.58 -8.72
C ALA A 124 5.01 -6.97 -10.18
N LEU A 125 5.83 -7.99 -10.46
CA LEU A 125 6.08 -8.51 -11.80
C LEU A 125 5.36 -9.84 -11.97
N HIS A 126 4.36 -9.87 -12.85
CA HIS A 126 3.65 -11.09 -13.21
C HIS A 126 4.57 -12.01 -14.02
N GLU A 127 4.57 -13.30 -13.72
CA GLU A 127 5.55 -14.24 -14.27
C GLU A 127 5.36 -14.51 -15.77
N SER A 128 4.13 -14.48 -16.26
CA SER A 128 3.80 -14.82 -17.65
C SER A 128 3.19 -13.69 -18.50
N ASP A 129 2.72 -12.59 -17.88
CA ASP A 129 2.00 -11.54 -18.59
C ASP A 129 2.44 -10.16 -18.09
N SER A 130 3.37 -9.55 -18.82
CA SER A 130 3.90 -8.24 -18.44
C SER A 130 2.82 -7.16 -18.37
N LEU A 131 1.70 -7.30 -19.10
CA LEU A 131 0.61 -6.32 -19.06
C LEU A 131 -0.04 -6.23 -17.68
N LEU A 132 0.09 -7.29 -16.87
CA LEU A 132 -0.40 -7.37 -15.50
C LEU A 132 0.64 -6.99 -14.45
N ASN A 133 1.88 -6.66 -14.84
CA ASN A 133 2.81 -6.04 -13.90
C ASN A 133 2.18 -4.74 -13.36
N TYR A 134 2.37 -4.46 -12.09
CA TYR A 134 1.79 -3.27 -11.47
C TYR A 134 2.76 -2.62 -10.48
N TYR A 135 2.50 -1.36 -10.17
CA TYR A 135 3.12 -0.66 -9.05
C TYR A 135 2.03 -0.10 -8.13
N ALA A 136 2.39 0.12 -6.87
CA ALA A 136 1.54 0.75 -5.88
C ALA A 136 2.38 1.67 -4.98
N GLU A 137 1.81 2.78 -4.55
CA GLU A 137 2.41 3.73 -3.61
C GLU A 137 1.36 4.24 -2.64
N LEU A 138 1.81 4.79 -1.51
CA LEU A 138 0.91 5.35 -0.52
C LEU A 138 0.24 6.62 -1.06
N ASP A 139 -1.08 6.70 -0.99
CA ASP A 139 -1.78 7.93 -1.28
C ASP A 139 -1.64 8.92 -0.13
N GLN A 140 -0.72 9.87 -0.29
CA GLN A 140 -0.48 10.93 0.69
C GLN A 140 -1.65 11.92 0.85
N SER A 141 -2.62 11.89 -0.06
CA SER A 141 -3.83 12.71 0.00
C SER A 141 -4.99 12.03 0.74
N SER A 142 -4.92 10.71 0.93
CA SER A 142 -5.90 9.93 1.68
C SER A 142 -5.96 10.38 3.14
N MET A 143 -7.17 10.46 3.68
CA MET A 143 -7.40 10.99 5.03
C MET A 143 -6.81 10.10 6.13
N TYR A 144 -6.81 8.79 5.92
CA TYR A 144 -6.45 7.80 6.94
C TYR A 144 -5.06 7.19 6.74
N GLY A 145 -4.44 7.42 5.57
CA GLY A 145 -3.07 6.98 5.29
C GLY A 145 -2.93 5.46 5.17
N ASP A 146 -4.01 4.78 4.81
CA ASP A 146 -4.14 3.33 4.69
C ASP A 146 -4.54 2.90 3.27
N GLU A 147 -4.52 3.84 2.33
CA GLU A 147 -4.83 3.62 0.92
C GLU A 147 -3.57 3.67 0.07
N LEU A 148 -3.43 2.68 -0.82
CA LEU A 148 -2.44 2.69 -1.87
C LEU A 148 -3.11 2.96 -3.21
N ILE A 149 -2.41 3.69 -4.07
CA ILE A 149 -2.81 3.95 -5.44
C ILE A 149 -1.73 3.47 -6.41
N GLY A 150 -2.12 3.17 -7.64
CA GLY A 150 -1.17 2.69 -8.63
C GLY A 150 -1.79 2.33 -9.96
N GLY A 151 -1.02 1.62 -10.78
CA GLY A 151 -1.44 1.23 -12.11
C GLY A 151 -0.78 -0.04 -12.64
N PHE A 152 -1.48 -0.69 -13.56
CA PHE A 152 -1.00 -1.83 -14.33
C PHE A 152 -0.29 -1.38 -15.63
N GLN A 153 0.54 -2.24 -16.21
CA GLN A 153 1.19 -1.93 -17.49
C GLN A 153 0.24 -1.83 -18.68
N ASN A 154 -0.94 -2.43 -18.58
CA ASN A 154 -2.01 -2.28 -19.56
C ASN A 154 -2.68 -0.88 -19.53
N GLY A 155 -2.39 -0.06 -18.50
CA GLY A 155 -2.93 1.29 -18.32
C GLY A 155 -4.11 1.39 -17.34
N ASP A 156 -4.57 0.27 -16.78
CA ASP A 156 -5.65 0.30 -15.78
C ASP A 156 -5.13 0.86 -14.45
N CYS A 157 -5.88 1.79 -13.88
CA CYS A 157 -5.59 2.39 -12.59
C CYS A 157 -6.31 1.66 -11.47
N HIS A 158 -5.69 1.69 -10.30
CA HIS A 158 -6.24 1.02 -9.15
C HIS A 158 -6.01 1.76 -7.84
N HIS A 159 -6.83 1.40 -6.86
CA HIS A 159 -6.57 1.65 -5.45
C HIS A 159 -6.69 0.35 -4.64
N ILE A 160 -6.07 0.36 -3.47
CA ILE A 160 -6.05 -0.72 -2.49
C ILE A 160 -6.29 -0.08 -1.13
N ASN A 161 -7.44 -0.35 -0.53
CA ASN A 161 -7.68 -0.04 0.87
C ASN A 161 -7.08 -1.18 1.71
N THR A 162 -6.07 -0.88 2.53
CA THR A 162 -5.32 -1.93 3.25
C THR A 162 -6.16 -2.66 4.31
N PRO A 163 -7.03 -2.01 5.11
CA PRO A 163 -8.04 -2.71 5.92
C PRO A 163 -8.93 -3.67 5.12
N GLU A 164 -9.50 -3.24 3.98
CA GLU A 164 -10.37 -4.09 3.16
C GLU A 164 -9.63 -5.26 2.50
N ALA A 165 -8.32 -5.13 2.26
CA ALA A 165 -7.47 -6.20 1.74
C ALA A 165 -7.32 -7.40 2.71
N PHE A 166 -7.85 -7.29 3.93
CA PHE A 166 -7.91 -8.39 4.91
C PHE A 166 -9.11 -9.33 4.67
N GLU A 167 -10.16 -8.90 3.95
CA GLU A 167 -11.33 -9.74 3.69
C GLU A 167 -11.14 -10.62 2.43
N GLU A 168 -11.60 -11.89 2.49
CA GLU A 168 -11.38 -13.00 1.52
C GLU A 168 -11.81 -12.76 0.04
N GLY A 169 -12.09 -11.51 -0.37
CA GLY A 169 -12.34 -11.12 -1.77
C GLY A 169 -11.72 -9.79 -2.18
N GLY A 170 -11.01 -9.09 -1.27
CA GLY A 170 -10.33 -7.83 -1.53
C GLY A 170 -8.95 -8.07 -2.14
N ASN A 171 -8.76 -7.57 -3.36
CA ASN A 171 -7.45 -7.61 -4.00
C ASN A 171 -7.12 -6.22 -4.51
N ILE A 172 -7.62 -5.83 -5.67
CA ILE A 172 -7.38 -4.49 -6.19
C ILE A 172 -8.70 -3.95 -6.74
N LYS A 173 -9.03 -2.69 -6.47
CA LYS A 173 -10.21 -2.04 -7.07
C LYS A 173 -9.76 -1.20 -8.27
N LEU A 174 -10.18 -1.60 -9.46
CA LEU A 174 -9.95 -0.86 -10.70
C LEU A 174 -10.85 0.36 -10.73
N THR A 175 -10.26 1.55 -10.92
CA THR A 175 -10.99 2.81 -10.85
C THR A 175 -10.43 3.86 -11.80
N ALA A 176 -11.30 4.72 -12.31
CA ALA A 176 -10.91 5.91 -13.08
C ALA A 176 -10.76 7.16 -12.18
N GLU A 177 -11.07 7.04 -10.89
CA GLU A 177 -11.01 8.14 -9.91
C GLU A 177 -9.56 8.43 -9.50
N VAL A 178 -8.69 7.44 -9.61
CA VAL A 178 -7.24 7.57 -9.44
C VAL A 178 -6.61 7.91 -10.78
N THR A 179 -5.82 8.97 -10.81
CA THR A 179 -4.94 9.24 -11.96
C THR A 179 -3.65 8.47 -11.74
N CYS A 180 -3.56 7.28 -12.31
CA CYS A 180 -2.30 6.57 -12.43
C CYS A 180 -1.70 6.86 -13.81
N ASN A 181 -0.39 7.04 -13.88
CA ASN A 181 0.27 7.13 -15.16
C ASN A 181 1.21 5.94 -15.28
N TYR A 182 0.97 5.00 -16.19
CA TYR A 182 1.95 3.94 -16.48
C TYR A 182 3.34 4.49 -16.88
N THR A 183 3.41 5.74 -17.33
CA THR A 183 4.68 6.44 -17.48
C THR A 183 5.46 6.49 -16.15
N GLU A 184 4.82 6.50 -14.99
CA GLU A 184 5.44 6.52 -13.65
C GLU A 184 6.31 5.29 -13.40
N ILE A 185 5.86 4.05 -13.63
CA ILE A 185 6.77 2.89 -13.45
C ILE A 185 7.96 2.97 -14.41
N LYS A 186 7.77 3.45 -15.64
CA LYS A 186 8.89 3.64 -16.59
C LYS A 186 9.80 4.79 -16.17
N SER A 187 9.24 5.87 -15.67
CA SER A 187 9.95 7.06 -15.19
C SER A 187 10.76 6.72 -13.94
N LEU A 188 10.16 6.03 -12.97
CA LEU A 188 10.82 5.52 -11.78
C LEU A 188 12.07 4.71 -12.16
N PHE A 189 11.93 3.70 -13.03
CA PHE A 189 13.08 2.89 -13.43
C PHE A 189 14.09 3.67 -14.29
N LYS A 190 13.64 4.67 -15.05
CA LYS A 190 14.52 5.58 -15.78
C LYS A 190 15.31 6.49 -14.82
N GLU A 191 14.69 7.00 -13.76
CA GLU A 191 15.29 7.84 -12.71
C GLU A 191 16.29 7.04 -11.87
N MET A 192 15.93 5.82 -11.52
CA MET A 192 16.85 4.85 -10.92
C MET A 192 18.03 4.50 -11.84
N GLU A 193 17.95 4.83 -13.14
CA GLU A 193 18.83 4.32 -14.20
C GLU A 193 18.98 2.80 -14.11
N TYR A 194 17.83 2.12 -14.03
CA TYR A 194 17.75 0.68 -13.81
C TYR A 194 16.78 0.02 -14.78
N ASP A 195 17.06 -1.23 -15.13
CA ASP A 195 16.18 -2.03 -15.99
C ASP A 195 15.26 -2.87 -15.11
N LEU A 196 13.94 -2.65 -15.25
CA LEU A 196 12.89 -3.40 -14.56
C LEU A 196 13.11 -4.91 -14.61
N ASN A 197 13.49 -5.42 -15.78
CA ASN A 197 13.66 -6.86 -16.02
C ASN A 197 14.86 -7.45 -15.27
N ARG A 198 15.75 -6.60 -14.74
CA ARG A 198 16.92 -7.04 -13.98
C ARG A 198 16.65 -7.19 -12.49
N LEU A 199 15.52 -6.69 -11.99
CA LEU A 199 15.13 -6.84 -10.59
C LEU A 199 15.26 -8.29 -10.08
N PRO A 200 14.65 -9.30 -10.73
CA PRO A 200 14.73 -10.68 -10.22
C PRO A 200 16.14 -11.26 -10.21
N SER A 201 17.06 -10.72 -11.02
CA SER A 201 18.42 -11.24 -11.23
C SER A 201 19.50 -10.56 -10.38
N ARG A 202 19.10 -9.70 -9.44
CA ARG A 202 20.01 -9.01 -8.52
C ARG A 202 20.67 -9.96 -7.53
N ASP A 203 21.84 -9.55 -7.05
CA ASP A 203 22.49 -10.20 -5.93
C ASP A 203 21.86 -9.67 -4.63
N TYR A 204 20.88 -10.42 -4.13
CA TYR A 204 20.16 -10.08 -2.90
C TYR A 204 20.85 -10.72 -1.69
N LYS A 205 21.09 -9.91 -0.67
CA LYS A 205 21.38 -10.42 0.67
C LYS A 205 20.08 -10.91 1.28
N LEU A 206 19.97 -12.23 1.47
CA LEU A 206 18.80 -12.83 2.10
C LEU A 206 18.90 -12.71 3.61
N GLU A 207 17.88 -12.14 4.22
CA GLU A 207 17.70 -12.03 5.66
C GLU A 207 16.50 -12.85 6.08
N LYS A 208 16.69 -13.63 7.14
CA LYS A 208 15.63 -14.46 7.72
C LYS A 208 14.84 -13.61 8.71
N ILE A 209 13.54 -13.48 8.49
CA ILE A 209 12.63 -12.68 9.31
C ILE A 209 11.44 -13.56 9.71
N GLU A 210 11.08 -13.51 10.99
CA GLU A 210 9.92 -14.19 11.54
C GLU A 210 8.70 -13.30 11.35
N LEU A 211 7.68 -13.81 10.67
CA LEU A 211 6.36 -13.17 10.58
C LEU A 211 5.42 -13.87 11.56
N TYR A 212 4.88 -13.09 12.48
CA TYR A 212 3.86 -13.54 13.43
C TYR A 212 2.49 -13.38 12.75
N GLU A 213 1.69 -14.44 12.76
CA GLU A 213 0.39 -14.55 12.06
C GLU A 213 -0.77 -14.76 13.05
#